data_AF-A0ABD2N9X2-F1
#
_entry.id   AF-A0ABD2N9X2-F1
#
_cell.length_a   1.000
_cell.length_b   1.000
_cell.length_c   1.000
_cell.angle_alpha   90.00
_cell.angle_beta   90.00
_cell.angle_gamma   90.00
#
_symmetry.space_group_name_H-M   'P 1'
#
loop_
_entity.id
_entity.type
_entity.pdbx_description
1 polymer ?
#
loop_
_entity_poly.entity_id
_entity_poly.type
_entity_poly.pdbx_seq_one_letter_code
_entity_poly.pdbx_strand_id
1 'polypeptide(L)'
;MITIDKVQEKWSQAGIPTCGKDYAIQKLSDFLDQVKNLQKSSKRRRSKTQKQKESNFGHKLKNLFDIAKFNVERFINDDQKLFLAGQRSKSRFGLMDNTPKLEEINEDMIVDCAGVVEGNMLLATQKSGILQSDLSATSSQTSNPVSDYEIPMSQQKKMDIMTPELAGALDRGKN
;
A
#
# COMPACT_ATOMS: atom_id res chain seq x y z
N MET A 1 -21.39 13.29 20.66
CA MET A 1 -21.22 12.98 19.23
C MET A 1 -19.89 13.57 18.73
N ILE A 2 -19.05 12.75 18.10
CA ILE A 2 -17.80 13.20 17.45
C ILE A 2 -18.20 13.75 16.07
N THR A 3 -17.85 15.01 15.80
CA THR A 3 -18.07 15.67 14.50
C THR A 3 -16.73 15.89 13.80
N ILE A 4 -16.74 16.06 12.47
CA ILE A 4 -15.53 16.34 11.69
C ILE A 4 -14.82 17.60 12.24
N ASP A 5 -15.60 18.61 12.64
CA ASP A 5 -15.07 19.85 13.23
C ASP A 5 -14.30 19.60 14.52
N LYS A 6 -14.82 18.74 15.41
CA LYS A 6 -14.12 18.39 16.66
C LYS A 6 -12.84 17.63 16.41
N VAL A 7 -12.82 16.75 15.40
CA VAL A 7 -11.60 16.05 14.99
C VAL A 7 -10.60 17.09 14.50
N GLN A 8 -10.99 17.97 13.58
CA GLN A 8 -10.11 19.01 13.04
C GLN A 8 -9.57 19.94 14.13
N GLU A 9 -10.40 20.37 15.08
CA GLU A 9 -9.98 21.17 16.23
C GLU A 9 -8.90 20.47 17.05
N LYS A 10 -9.07 19.16 17.32
CA LYS A 10 -8.09 18.36 18.04
C LYS A 10 -6.74 18.25 17.33
N TRP A 11 -6.75 18.07 16.01
CA TRP A 11 -5.52 18.08 15.22
C TRP A 11 -4.86 19.47 15.19
N SER A 12 -5.66 20.54 15.12
CA SER A 12 -5.17 21.93 15.19
C SER A 12 -4.60 22.29 16.57
N GLN A 13 -5.18 21.79 17.67
CA GLN A 13 -4.64 21.94 19.03
C GLN A 13 -3.26 21.28 19.17
N ALA A 14 -3.05 20.14 18.50
CA ALA A 14 -1.74 19.50 18.41
C ALA A 14 -0.77 20.21 17.42
N GLY A 15 -1.24 21.27 16.75
CA GLY A 15 -0.49 22.01 15.73
C GLY A 15 -0.19 21.20 14.47
N ILE A 16 -0.94 20.14 14.20
CA ILE A 16 -0.73 19.27 13.04
C ILE A 16 -1.55 19.78 11.85
N PRO A 17 -0.91 20.06 10.70
CA PRO A 17 -1.61 20.41 9.47
C PRO A 17 -2.60 19.33 9.02
N THR A 18 -3.85 19.72 8.75
CA THR A 18 -4.92 18.81 8.27
C THR A 18 -5.28 19.05 6.80
N CYS A 19 -5.87 18.03 6.17
CA CYS A 19 -6.39 18.12 4.79
C CYS A 19 -7.73 18.86 4.65
N GLY A 20 -8.31 19.32 5.75
CA GLY A 20 -9.61 20.01 5.77
C GLY A 20 -10.82 19.08 5.71
N LYS A 21 -12.01 19.69 5.67
CA LYS A 21 -13.30 18.99 5.80
C LYS A 21 -13.65 18.17 4.57
N ASP A 22 -13.39 18.68 3.37
CA ASP A 22 -13.74 18.00 2.12
C ASP A 22 -13.04 16.65 2.00
N TYR A 23 -11.76 16.58 2.38
CA TYR A 23 -11.03 15.33 2.46
C TYR A 23 -11.64 14.36 3.48
N ALA A 24 -12.03 14.84 4.65
CA ALA A 24 -12.65 14.00 5.67
C ALA A 24 -14.01 13.46 5.22
N ILE A 25 -14.80 14.27 4.50
CA ILE A 25 -16.09 13.86 3.91
C ILE A 25 -15.86 12.81 2.83
N GLN A 26 -14.94 13.05 1.90
CA GLN A 26 -14.60 12.09 0.84
C GLN A 26 -14.13 10.77 1.43
N LYS A 27 -13.24 10.82 2.42
CA LYS A 27 -12.75 9.65 3.14
C LYS A 27 -13.91 8.86 3.76
N LEU A 28 -14.83 9.53 4.46
CA LEU A 28 -16.01 8.86 5.02
C LEU A 28 -16.89 8.22 3.94
N SER A 29 -17.10 8.90 2.81
CA SER A 29 -17.85 8.35 1.66
C SER A 29 -17.21 7.07 1.15
N ASP A 30 -15.89 7.07 0.93
CA ASP A 30 -15.14 5.91 0.45
C ASP A 30 -15.19 4.74 1.45
N PHE A 31 -15.22 5.03 2.75
CA PHE A 31 -15.39 4.03 3.80
C PHE A 31 -16.80 3.41 3.75
N LEU A 32 -17.84 4.23 3.61
CA LEU A 32 -19.21 3.75 3.50
C LEU A 32 -19.38 2.84 2.28
N ASP A 33 -18.79 3.19 1.15
CA ASP A 33 -18.86 2.37 -0.05
C ASP A 33 -18.04 1.08 0.09
N GLN A 34 -16.87 1.12 0.75
CA GLN A 34 -16.12 -0.08 1.11
C GLN A 34 -16.95 -1.02 2.00
N VAL A 35 -17.66 -0.49 3.01
CA VAL A 35 -18.55 -1.29 3.88
C VAL A 35 -19.66 -1.94 3.07
N LYS A 36 -20.37 -1.19 2.21
CA LYS A 36 -21.43 -1.75 1.36
C LYS A 36 -20.90 -2.87 0.47
N ASN A 37 -19.70 -2.69 -0.10
CA ASN A 37 -19.08 -3.70 -0.95
C ASN A 37 -18.70 -4.96 -0.17
N LEU A 38 -18.14 -4.82 1.03
CA LEU A 38 -17.84 -5.95 1.91
C LEU A 38 -19.11 -6.69 2.36
N GLN A 39 -20.20 -5.96 2.63
CA GLN A 39 -21.50 -6.55 2.96
C GLN A 39 -22.09 -7.35 1.79
N LYS A 40 -21.99 -6.85 0.56
CA LYS A 40 -22.45 -7.58 -0.64
C LYS A 40 -21.68 -8.90 -0.84
N SER A 41 -20.39 -8.91 -0.57
CA SER A 41 -19.55 -10.12 -0.69
C SER A 41 -19.57 -11.01 0.55
N SER A 42 -20.19 -10.56 1.66
CA SER A 42 -20.24 -11.28 2.93
C SER A 42 -21.04 -12.59 2.88
N LYS A 43 -21.80 -12.86 1.82
CA LYS A 43 -22.51 -14.14 1.66
C LYS A 43 -21.65 -15.21 0.96
N ARG A 44 -20.64 -14.81 0.17
CA ARG A 44 -19.70 -15.70 -0.55
C ARG A 44 -18.48 -16.10 0.31
N ARG A 45 -18.70 -16.21 1.62
CA ARG A 45 -17.86 -15.75 2.74
C ARG A 45 -16.59 -16.54 3.11
N ARG A 46 -15.88 -17.19 2.17
CA ARG A 46 -14.72 -18.03 2.55
C ARG A 46 -13.46 -17.90 1.71
N SER A 47 -13.45 -17.06 0.67
CA SER A 47 -12.21 -16.84 -0.08
C SER A 47 -11.15 -16.16 0.79
N LYS A 48 -9.88 -16.61 0.67
CA LYS A 48 -8.71 -15.97 1.30
C LYS A 48 -8.66 -14.47 0.96
N THR A 49 -9.00 -14.11 -0.28
CA THR A 49 -9.03 -12.71 -0.74
C THR A 49 -10.07 -11.87 0.01
N GLN A 50 -11.24 -12.43 0.32
CA GLN A 50 -12.27 -11.71 1.07
C GLN A 50 -11.84 -11.45 2.51
N LYS A 51 -11.26 -12.47 3.18
CA LYS A 51 -10.71 -12.30 4.54
C LYS A 51 -9.61 -11.24 4.58
N GLN A 52 -8.75 -11.20 3.56
CA GLN A 52 -7.72 -10.16 3.46
C GLN A 52 -8.34 -8.76 3.30
N LYS A 53 -9.40 -8.62 2.47
CA LYS A 53 -10.11 -7.34 2.30
C LYS A 53 -10.76 -6.87 3.59
N GLU A 54 -11.40 -7.77 4.35
CA GLU A 54 -12.00 -7.47 5.65
C GLU A 54 -10.94 -7.07 6.67
N SER A 55 -9.82 -7.79 6.74
CA SER A 55 -8.67 -7.44 7.60
C SER A 55 -8.11 -6.07 7.27
N ASN A 56 -7.82 -5.81 5.98
CA ASN A 56 -7.32 -4.52 5.51
C ASN A 56 -8.30 -3.39 5.83
N PHE A 57 -9.61 -3.63 5.69
CA PHE A 57 -10.64 -2.66 6.08
C PHE A 57 -10.60 -2.36 7.58
N GLY A 58 -10.44 -3.39 8.43
CA GLY A 58 -10.25 -3.21 9.87
C GLY A 58 -9.03 -2.33 10.20
N HIS A 59 -7.91 -2.53 9.50
CA HIS A 59 -6.73 -1.65 9.65
C HIS A 59 -7.01 -0.21 9.19
N LYS A 60 -7.69 -0.03 8.06
CA LYS A 60 -8.08 1.31 7.58
C LYS A 60 -8.99 2.02 8.58
N LEU A 61 -9.95 1.30 9.17
CA LEU A 61 -10.87 1.85 10.17
C LEU A 61 -10.12 2.36 11.41
N LYS A 62 -9.00 1.71 11.76
CA LYS A 62 -8.12 2.20 12.83
C LYS A 62 -7.47 3.55 12.51
N ASN A 63 -7.44 3.97 11.26
CA ASN A 63 -6.91 5.27 10.85
C ASN A 63 -8.01 6.20 10.35
N LEU A 64 -9.29 5.96 10.71
CA LEU A 64 -10.43 6.74 10.22
C LEU A 64 -10.26 8.25 10.53
N PHE A 65 -9.85 8.57 11.75
CA PHE A 65 -9.68 9.95 12.22
C PHE A 65 -8.32 10.58 11.87
N ASP A 66 -7.43 9.86 11.19
CA ASP A 66 -6.19 10.43 10.64
C ASP A 66 -6.53 11.33 9.43
N ILE A 67 -6.55 12.64 9.68
CA ILE A 67 -6.82 13.67 8.67
C ILE A 67 -5.61 14.58 8.46
N ALA A 68 -4.42 14.15 8.92
CA ALA A 68 -3.20 14.90 8.73
C ALA A 68 -2.84 15.00 7.24
N LYS A 69 -2.17 16.09 6.86
CA LYS A 69 -1.64 16.26 5.50
C LYS A 69 -0.65 15.16 5.14
N PHE A 70 -0.55 14.84 3.85
CA PHE A 70 0.48 13.95 3.35
C PHE A 70 1.88 14.52 3.65
N ASN A 71 2.81 13.66 4.09
CA ASN A 71 4.17 14.05 4.49
C ASN A 71 4.23 15.14 5.58
N VAL A 72 3.23 15.21 6.46
CA VAL A 72 3.19 16.21 7.55
C VAL A 72 4.44 16.19 8.44
N GLU A 73 5.10 15.03 8.57
CA GLU A 73 6.34 14.83 9.35
C GLU A 73 7.48 15.76 8.95
N ARG A 74 7.48 16.29 7.72
CA ARG A 74 8.49 17.25 7.24
C ARG A 74 8.27 18.68 7.73
N PHE A 75 7.06 18.99 8.21
CA PHE A 75 6.62 20.35 8.54
C PHE A 75 6.31 20.55 10.02
N ILE A 76 6.50 19.52 10.85
CA ILE A 76 6.14 19.52 12.27
C ILE A 76 7.36 19.27 13.15
N ASN A 77 7.29 19.76 14.38
CA ASN A 77 8.33 19.60 15.40
C ASN A 77 8.37 18.17 15.97
N ASP A 78 9.45 17.82 16.67
CA ASP A 78 9.63 16.46 17.20
C ASP A 78 8.54 16.04 18.21
N ASP A 79 8.08 16.97 19.05
CA ASP A 79 6.94 16.73 19.96
C ASP A 79 5.64 16.39 19.20
N GLN A 80 5.42 17.05 18.06
CA GLN A 80 4.25 16.83 17.22
C GLN A 80 4.37 15.51 16.45
N LYS A 81 5.59 15.11 16.07
CA LYS A 81 5.86 13.77 15.50
C LYS A 81 5.54 12.70 16.54
N LEU A 82 5.90 12.90 17.80
CA LEU A 82 5.59 11.97 18.88
C LEU A 82 4.07 11.84 19.07
N PHE A 83 3.34 12.95 19.06
CA PHE A 83 1.88 12.94 19.08
C PHE A 83 1.29 12.21 17.87
N LEU A 84 1.76 12.51 16.65
CA LEU A 84 1.31 11.87 15.41
C LEU A 84 1.56 10.36 15.43
N ALA A 85 2.73 9.93 15.89
CA ALA A 85 3.08 8.54 16.08
C ALA A 85 2.16 7.87 17.12
N GLY A 86 1.87 8.56 18.22
CA GLY A 86 0.91 8.13 19.24
C GLY A 86 -0.48 7.88 18.66
N GLN A 87 -0.99 8.80 17.83
CA GLN A 87 -2.30 8.67 17.17
C GLN A 87 -2.34 7.54 16.13
N ARG A 88 -1.23 7.27 15.45
CA ARG A 88 -1.11 6.16 14.46
C ARG A 88 -0.76 4.81 15.09
N SER A 89 -0.34 4.81 16.36
CA SER A 89 0.03 3.59 17.07
C SER A 89 -1.18 2.68 17.32
N LYS A 90 -0.92 1.38 17.51
CA LYS A 90 -1.97 0.38 17.78
C LYS A 90 -2.74 0.65 19.08
N SER A 91 -2.13 1.36 20.03
CA SER A 91 -2.68 1.64 21.35
C SER A 91 -3.27 3.04 21.49
N ARG A 92 -3.28 3.84 20.40
CA ARG A 92 -3.81 5.21 20.30
C ARG A 92 -3.81 5.99 21.62
N PHE A 93 -2.62 6.30 22.12
CA PHE A 93 -2.53 7.16 23.30
C PHE A 93 -2.75 8.63 22.91
N GLY A 94 -3.65 9.31 23.62
CA GLY A 94 -3.65 10.78 23.69
C GLY A 94 -4.72 11.57 22.93
N LEU A 95 -5.67 10.99 22.19
CA LEU A 95 -6.86 11.74 21.72
C LEU A 95 -7.97 10.87 21.12
N MET A 96 -9.22 11.22 21.45
CA MET A 96 -10.52 10.56 21.21
C MET A 96 -11.03 9.61 22.29
N ASP A 97 -10.19 9.24 23.26
CA ASP A 97 -10.62 8.45 24.41
C ASP A 97 -10.98 9.34 25.59
N ASN A 98 -12.22 9.20 26.06
CA ASN A 98 -12.64 9.71 27.36
C ASN A 98 -12.04 8.80 28.44
N THR A 99 -10.94 9.24 29.05
CA THR A 99 -10.38 8.80 30.36
C THR A 99 -9.70 7.40 30.44
N PRO A 100 -8.77 7.22 31.42
CA PRO A 100 -7.57 6.44 31.24
C PRO A 100 -7.69 5.01 31.78
N LYS A 101 -6.96 4.08 31.17
CA LYS A 101 -6.25 3.06 31.95
C LYS A 101 -4.76 3.24 31.71
N LEU A 102 -4.14 3.86 32.70
CA LEU A 102 -2.71 3.73 32.96
C LEU A 102 -2.50 2.25 33.35
N GLU A 103 -2.19 1.40 32.38
CA GLU A 103 -1.61 0.09 32.67
C GLU A 103 -0.24 0.09 32.00
N GLU A 104 0.75 0.36 32.84
CA GLU A 104 2.18 0.04 32.74
C GLU A 104 2.86 0.26 31.39
N ILE A 105 3.57 1.38 31.31
CA ILE A 105 4.72 1.55 30.43
C ILE A 105 5.75 0.48 30.83
N ASN A 106 5.82 -0.62 30.10
CA ASN A 106 7.03 -1.43 30.06
C ASN A 106 8.05 -0.67 29.19
N GLU A 107 9.12 -0.18 29.81
CA GLU A 107 10.20 0.60 29.19
C GLU A 107 11.13 -0.23 28.27
N ASP A 108 10.67 -1.34 27.70
CA ASP A 108 11.52 -2.29 26.96
C ASP A 108 11.21 -2.41 25.45
N MET A 109 10.42 -1.51 24.86
CA MET A 109 10.11 -1.59 23.42
C MET A 109 10.44 -0.31 22.65
N ILE A 110 11.72 0.11 22.71
CA ILE A 110 12.33 0.98 21.71
C ILE A 110 13.34 0.15 20.90
N VAL A 111 12.88 -0.70 19.96
CA VAL A 111 13.69 -1.14 18.81
C VAL A 111 12.76 -1.59 17.67
N ASP A 112 13.24 -1.39 16.44
CA ASP A 112 12.70 -1.83 15.13
C ASP A 112 11.63 -0.97 14.46
N CYS A 113 12.08 0.20 14.01
CA CYS A 113 11.76 0.68 12.66
C CYS A 113 13.04 1.13 11.94
N ALA A 114 13.94 0.18 11.67
CA ALA A 114 15.00 0.33 10.67
C ALA A 114 14.99 -0.91 9.77
N GLY A 115 14.78 -0.72 8.47
CA GLY A 115 15.11 -1.73 7.46
C GLY A 115 13.95 -2.23 6.58
N VAL A 116 13.57 -1.44 5.59
CA VAL A 116 13.46 -1.95 4.20
C VAL A 116 13.99 -0.86 3.28
N VAL A 117 15.32 -0.75 3.20
CA VAL A 117 15.98 -0.26 2.00
C VAL A 117 16.57 -1.50 1.35
N GLU A 118 15.92 -1.93 0.29
CA GLU A 118 16.41 -2.96 -0.61
C GLU A 118 17.67 -2.42 -1.31
N GLY A 119 18.82 -3.03 -1.00
CA GLY A 119 20.13 -2.66 -1.51
C GLY A 119 21.06 -3.84 -1.40
N ASN A 120 21.01 -4.73 -2.39
CA ASN A 120 21.92 -5.86 -2.53
C ASN A 120 23.37 -5.35 -2.71
N MET A 121 24.18 -5.42 -1.66
CA MET A 121 25.64 -5.41 -1.74
C MET A 121 26.15 -6.66 -1.01
N LEU A 122 26.45 -7.70 -1.77
CA LEU A 122 27.17 -8.86 -1.29
C LEU A 122 28.66 -8.63 -1.57
N LEU A 123 29.39 -8.21 -0.54
CA LEU A 123 30.85 -8.12 -0.55
C LEU A 123 31.42 -9.50 -0.20
N ALA A 124 32.04 -10.17 -1.16
CA ALA A 124 32.92 -11.31 -0.91
C ALA A 124 34.23 -11.11 -1.68
N THR A 125 35.24 -10.66 -0.96
CA THR A 125 36.63 -10.68 -1.40
C THR A 125 37.13 -12.12 -1.37
N GLN A 126 37.64 -12.65 -2.49
CA GLN A 126 38.97 -13.27 -2.55
C GLN A 126 39.33 -13.87 -3.93
N LYS A 127 40.50 -13.42 -4.40
CA LYS A 127 41.58 -14.17 -5.08
C LYS A 127 41.66 -14.18 -6.62
N SER A 128 42.86 -13.76 -7.02
CA SER A 128 43.52 -13.71 -8.34
C SER A 128 43.44 -15.00 -9.17
N GLY A 129 43.35 -14.87 -10.49
CA GLY A 129 43.51 -15.96 -11.45
C GLY A 129 43.15 -15.57 -12.89
N ILE A 130 44.17 -15.23 -13.66
CA ILE A 130 44.23 -14.98 -15.11
C ILE A 130 43.42 -16.00 -15.94
N LEU A 131 42.74 -15.56 -17.01
CA LEU A 131 42.86 -16.10 -18.38
C LEU A 131 42.06 -15.27 -19.41
N GLN A 132 42.72 -14.99 -20.53
CA GLN A 132 42.28 -14.29 -21.73
C GLN A 132 41.30 -15.13 -22.58
N SER A 133 40.52 -14.43 -23.43
CA SER A 133 40.15 -14.73 -24.83
C SER A 133 38.77 -14.13 -25.12
N ASP A 134 38.39 -13.56 -26.27
CA ASP A 134 39.05 -13.02 -27.45
C ASP A 134 37.88 -12.49 -28.32
N LEU A 135 38.03 -11.29 -28.92
CA LEU A 135 37.49 -10.88 -30.23
C LEU A 135 35.94 -10.79 -30.41
N SER A 136 35.31 -9.80 -31.07
CA SER A 136 35.73 -8.85 -32.10
C SER A 136 34.87 -7.59 -32.05
N ALA A 137 35.50 -6.45 -32.31
CA ALA A 137 34.85 -5.21 -32.68
C ALA A 137 34.69 -5.14 -34.21
N THR A 138 33.52 -4.73 -34.70
CA THR A 138 33.40 -4.14 -36.03
C THR A 138 32.59 -2.85 -35.92
N SER A 139 33.29 -1.76 -36.19
CA SER A 139 32.80 -0.40 -36.37
C SER A 139 31.95 -0.29 -37.65
N SER A 140 30.92 0.57 -37.66
CA SER A 140 30.85 1.70 -38.61
C SER A 140 29.60 2.57 -38.42
N GLN A 141 29.83 3.85 -38.70
CA GLN A 141 28.95 5.01 -38.57
C GLN A 141 27.83 5.03 -39.64
N THR A 142 26.72 5.75 -39.39
CA THR A 142 26.29 6.97 -40.11
C THR A 142 24.76 7.25 -40.02
N SER A 143 24.45 8.55 -39.88
CA SER A 143 23.22 9.31 -40.22
C SER A 143 21.85 9.00 -39.57
N ASN A 144 21.32 10.01 -38.87
CA ASN A 144 19.94 10.14 -38.36
C ASN A 144 18.91 10.23 -39.51
N PRO A 145 17.65 9.79 -39.29
CA PRO A 145 16.60 10.79 -39.00
C PRO A 145 15.51 10.33 -38.00
N VAL A 146 14.75 11.33 -37.52
CA VAL A 146 13.58 11.33 -36.63
C VAL A 146 12.60 10.17 -36.87
N SER A 147 12.15 9.50 -35.80
CA SER A 147 11.10 8.46 -35.85
C SER A 147 10.16 8.60 -34.66
N ASP A 148 8.90 8.92 -34.92
CA ASP A 148 7.79 8.92 -33.97
C ASP A 148 7.54 7.49 -33.47
N TYR A 149 7.93 7.20 -32.22
CA TYR A 149 7.59 5.92 -31.59
C TYR A 149 6.23 6.03 -30.90
N GLU A 150 5.19 5.54 -31.58
CA GLU A 150 3.99 5.04 -30.91
C GLU A 150 4.35 3.78 -30.11
N ILE A 151 3.86 3.72 -28.87
CA ILE A 151 4.01 2.56 -27.98
C ILE A 151 3.01 1.48 -28.43
N PRO A 152 3.44 0.29 -28.88
CA PRO A 152 2.51 -0.75 -29.31
C PRO A 152 1.81 -1.36 -28.09
N MET A 153 0.47 -1.29 -28.08
CA MET A 153 -0.39 -2.02 -27.15
C MET A 153 -0.13 -3.53 -27.26
N SER A 154 0.23 -4.14 -26.12
CA SER A 154 0.31 -5.59 -25.96
C SER A 154 -1.06 -6.23 -26.25
N GLN A 155 -1.14 -6.96 -27.36
CA GLN A 155 -2.34 -7.74 -27.72
C GLN A 155 -2.44 -8.95 -26.78
N GLN A 156 -3.39 -8.90 -25.84
CA GLN A 156 -3.72 -10.08 -25.04
C GLN A 156 -4.31 -11.16 -25.95
N LYS A 157 -3.63 -12.31 -26.01
CA LYS A 157 -4.05 -13.48 -26.79
C LYS A 157 -5.41 -13.95 -26.27
N LYS A 158 -6.46 -13.88 -27.10
CA LYS A 158 -7.76 -14.46 -26.79
C LYS A 158 -7.60 -15.97 -26.66
N MET A 159 -8.02 -16.52 -25.53
CA MET A 159 -8.11 -17.96 -25.35
C MET A 159 -9.26 -18.50 -26.19
N ASP A 160 -8.98 -19.54 -26.98
CA ASP A 160 -10.02 -20.29 -27.66
C ASP A 160 -10.72 -21.21 -26.64
N ILE A 161 -12.02 -21.02 -26.48
CA ILE A 161 -12.83 -21.73 -25.49
C ILE A 161 -13.23 -23.11 -26.03
N MET A 162 -13.24 -23.30 -27.36
CA MET A 162 -13.62 -24.55 -28.02
C MET A 162 -12.37 -25.28 -28.51
N THR A 163 -11.68 -25.95 -27.57
CA THR A 163 -10.56 -26.81 -27.94
C THR A 163 -11.03 -28.10 -28.62
N PRO A 164 -10.25 -28.68 -29.54
CA PRO A 164 -10.59 -29.96 -30.19
C PRO A 164 -10.87 -31.10 -29.20
N GLU A 165 -10.17 -31.10 -28.06
CA GLU A 165 -10.42 -32.06 -26.97
C GLU A 165 -11.79 -31.88 -26.32
N LEU A 166 -12.20 -30.63 -26.06
CA LEU A 166 -13.51 -30.31 -25.49
C LEU A 166 -14.63 -30.69 -26.46
N ALA A 167 -14.46 -30.40 -27.75
CA ALA A 167 -15.41 -30.78 -28.79
C ALA A 167 -15.58 -32.32 -28.85
N GLY A 168 -14.48 -33.08 -28.85
CA GLY A 168 -14.53 -34.54 -28.84
C GLY A 168 -15.10 -35.13 -27.54
N ALA A 169 -14.94 -34.45 -26.40
CA ALA A 169 -15.55 -34.87 -25.14
C ALA A 169 -17.08 -34.70 -25.15
N LEU A 170 -17.58 -33.60 -25.73
CA LEU A 170 -19.02 -33.36 -25.87
C LEU A 170 -19.69 -34.34 -26.84
N ASP A 171 -18.97 -34.76 -27.88
CA ASP A 171 -19.49 -35.70 -28.89
C ASP A 171 -19.67 -37.12 -28.32
N ARG A 172 -18.75 -37.55 -27.43
CA ARG A 172 -18.81 -38.86 -26.75
C ARG A 172 -19.90 -38.96 -25.68
N GLY A 173 -20.46 -37.84 -25.23
CA GLY A 173 -21.46 -37.79 -24.15
C GLY A 173 -22.90 -38.03 -24.58
N LYS A 174 -23.14 -38.34 -25.86
CA LYS A 174 -24.48 -38.65 -26.40
C LYS A 174 -24.58 -40.13 -26.81
N ASN A 175 -24.57 -41.04 -25.84
CA ASN A 175 -25.07 -42.41 -25.98
C ASN A 175 -25.50 -42.94 -24.61
#